data_AF-A0A8J8FB92-F1
#
_entry.id   AF-A0A8J8FB92-F1
#
_cell.length_a   1.000
_cell.length_b   1.000
_cell.length_c   1.000
_cell.angle_alpha   90.00
_cell.angle_beta   90.00
_cell.angle_gamma   90.00
#
_symmetry.space_group_name_H-M   'P 1'
#
loop_
_entity.id
_entity.type
_entity.pdbx_description
1 polymer ?
#
loop_
_entity_poly.entity_id
_entity_poly.type
_entity_poly.pdbx_seq_one_letter_code
_entity_poly.pdbx_strand_id
1 'polypeptide(L)'
;MHPYPENWDEIRKRIYRRDGWQCQKCGATNVQLHAHHIIPLSQGGSNEPDNLITLCKNCHAELHPLTTIWWDRLAEKHPTMNLIFRIAQILFFLFILWMIIRSVLF
;
A
#
# COMPACT_ATOMS: atom_id res chain seq x y z
N MET A 1 5.97 -3.27 -9.78
CA MET A 1 7.07 -3.76 -8.92
C MET A 1 6.41 -4.26 -7.64
N HIS A 2 6.52 -5.55 -7.35
CA HIS A 2 5.93 -6.14 -6.15
C HIS A 2 6.79 -5.73 -4.95
N PRO A 3 6.28 -4.96 -3.97
CA PRO A 3 7.11 -4.40 -2.89
C PRO A 3 7.47 -5.45 -1.81
N TYR A 4 6.97 -6.67 -1.94
CA TYR A 4 7.17 -7.74 -0.97
C TYR A 4 8.16 -8.81 -1.48
N PRO A 5 8.97 -9.41 -0.59
CA PRO A 5 9.86 -10.51 -0.93
C PRO A 5 9.07 -11.78 -1.30
N GLU A 6 9.71 -12.72 -2.00
CA GLU A 6 9.09 -13.98 -2.44
C GLU A 6 8.52 -14.80 -1.26
N ASN A 7 9.16 -14.72 -0.10
CA ASN A 7 8.76 -15.43 1.12
C ASN A 7 7.79 -14.63 2.03
N TRP A 8 7.09 -13.63 1.50
CA TRP A 8 6.14 -12.81 2.29
C TRP A 8 5.11 -13.62 3.06
N ASP A 9 4.62 -14.71 2.47
CA ASP A 9 3.67 -15.62 3.09
C ASP A 9 4.21 -16.30 4.35
N GLU A 10 5.50 -16.59 4.39
CA GLU A 10 6.17 -17.16 5.55
C GLU A 10 6.36 -16.09 6.63
N ILE A 11 6.79 -14.89 6.22
CA ILE A 11 6.99 -13.73 7.10
C ILE A 11 5.68 -13.42 7.83
N ARG A 12 4.58 -13.18 7.10
CA ARG A 12 3.29 -12.81 7.73
C ARG A 12 2.77 -13.91 8.67
N LYS A 13 2.91 -15.19 8.31
CA LYS A 13 2.52 -16.32 9.19
C LYS A 13 3.36 -16.37 10.47
N ARG A 14 4.65 -16.01 10.40
CA ARG A 14 5.50 -15.88 11.58
C ARG A 14 5.02 -14.76 12.51
N ILE A 15 4.60 -13.63 11.94
CA ILE A 15 4.01 -12.52 12.71
C ILE A 15 2.70 -12.94 13.36
N TYR A 16 1.82 -13.62 12.63
CA TYR A 16 0.56 -14.13 13.19
C TYR A 16 0.81 -15.08 14.35
N ARG A 17 1.80 -15.97 14.22
CA ARG A 17 2.17 -16.90 15.30
C ARG A 17 2.73 -16.17 16.52
N ARG A 18 3.60 -15.17 16.33
CA ARG A 18 4.13 -14.32 17.42
C ARG A 18 2.99 -13.64 18.17
N ASP A 19 2.01 -13.16 17.43
CA ASP A 19 0.87 -12.39 17.93
C ASP A 19 -0.32 -13.28 18.37
N GLY A 20 -0.09 -14.59 18.54
CA GLY A 20 -1.10 -15.52 19.05
C GLY A 20 -2.32 -15.73 18.15
N TRP A 21 -2.17 -15.53 16.84
CA TRP A 21 -3.28 -15.54 15.86
C TRP A 21 -4.42 -14.59 16.23
N GLN A 22 -4.07 -13.47 16.85
CA GLN A 22 -5.00 -12.50 17.41
C GLN A 22 -4.69 -11.09 16.89
N CYS A 23 -5.73 -10.32 16.58
CA CYS A 23 -5.60 -8.90 16.29
C CYS A 23 -5.02 -8.16 17.50
N GLN A 24 -3.88 -7.51 17.33
CA GLN A 24 -3.19 -6.80 18.41
C GLN A 24 -3.86 -5.47 18.80
N LYS A 25 -4.83 -4.98 18.01
CA LYS A 25 -5.60 -3.78 18.31
C LYS A 25 -6.90 -4.06 19.07
N CYS A 26 -7.66 -5.09 18.66
CA CYS A 26 -9.00 -5.35 19.21
C CYS A 26 -9.19 -6.73 19.84
N GLY A 27 -8.18 -7.60 19.81
CA GLY A 27 -8.26 -8.94 20.41
C GLY A 27 -9.05 -9.97 19.59
N ALA A 28 -9.56 -9.64 18.41
CA ALA A 28 -10.32 -10.57 17.58
C ALA A 28 -9.48 -11.78 17.16
N THR A 29 -10.06 -12.98 17.27
CA THR A 29 -9.52 -14.28 16.86
C THR A 29 -10.44 -14.95 15.84
N ASN A 30 -9.96 -15.97 15.11
CA ASN A 30 -10.73 -16.69 14.09
C ASN A 30 -11.32 -15.76 12.99
N VAL A 31 -10.55 -14.75 12.61
CA VAL A 31 -10.90 -13.77 11.57
C VAL A 31 -9.75 -13.68 10.56
N GLN A 32 -10.00 -13.04 9.42
CA GLN A 32 -8.93 -12.73 8.47
C GLN A 32 -7.92 -11.76 9.10
N LEU A 33 -6.66 -12.20 9.16
CA LEU A 33 -5.53 -11.44 9.70
C LEU A 33 -4.62 -10.92 8.59
N HIS A 34 -4.07 -9.73 8.81
CA HIS A 34 -3.12 -9.04 7.96
C HIS A 34 -1.89 -8.65 8.78
N ALA A 35 -0.70 -8.78 8.19
CA ALA A 35 0.52 -8.19 8.75
C ALA A 35 0.59 -6.73 8.26
N HIS A 36 0.46 -5.79 9.18
CA HIS A 36 0.48 -4.37 8.91
C HIS A 36 1.88 -3.81 9.19
N HIS A 37 2.40 -3.00 8.27
CA HIS A 37 3.61 -2.23 8.48
C HIS A 37 3.34 -1.04 9.41
N ILE A 38 4.07 -0.94 10.52
CA ILE A 38 3.97 0.18 11.47
C ILE A 38 4.47 1.47 10.81
N ILE A 39 5.65 1.39 10.19
CA ILE A 39 6.18 2.40 9.27
C ILE A 39 5.88 1.91 7.85
N PRO A 40 5.11 2.66 7.03
CA PRO A 40 4.81 2.25 5.66
C PRO A 40 6.07 2.04 4.81
N LEU A 41 6.04 1.07 3.88
CA LEU A 41 7.14 0.84 2.94
C LEU A 41 7.46 2.10 2.11
N SER A 42 6.45 2.89 1.75
CA SER A 42 6.62 4.16 1.04
C SER A 42 7.35 5.24 1.84
N GLN A 43 7.45 5.08 3.16
CA GLN A 43 8.16 5.96 4.09
C GLN A 43 9.45 5.33 4.62
N GLY A 44 9.94 4.26 3.98
CA GLY A 44 11.19 3.59 4.35
C GLY A 44 11.04 2.51 5.41
N GLY A 45 9.81 2.05 5.69
CA GLY A 45 9.59 0.89 6.55
C GLY A 45 10.20 -0.40 5.99
N SER A 46 10.58 -1.32 6.89
CA SER A 46 11.12 -2.63 6.55
C SER A 46 10.04 -3.73 6.55
N ASN A 47 10.35 -4.89 5.99
CA ASN A 47 9.55 -6.12 6.17
C ASN A 47 10.02 -6.94 7.38
N GLU A 48 10.84 -6.35 8.25
CA GLU A 48 11.35 -7.01 9.43
C GLU A 48 10.25 -7.17 10.49
N PRO A 49 10.30 -8.21 11.34
CA PRO A 49 9.26 -8.48 12.31
C PRO A 49 8.94 -7.33 13.26
N ASP A 50 9.94 -6.50 13.61
CA ASP A 50 9.79 -5.34 14.48
C ASP A 50 8.94 -4.22 13.86
N ASN A 51 8.88 -4.12 12.53
CA ASN A 51 8.02 -3.18 11.81
C ASN A 51 6.66 -3.78 11.43
N LEU A 52 6.32 -4.99 11.90
CA LEU A 52 5.08 -5.67 11.54
C LEU A 52 4.20 -5.96 12.76
N ILE A 53 2.88 -5.77 12.60
CA ILE A 53 1.86 -6.08 13.61
C ILE A 53 0.66 -6.82 13.01
N THR A 54 0.13 -7.81 13.70
CA THR A 54 -1.06 -8.56 13.27
C THR A 54 -2.34 -7.78 13.56
N LEU A 55 -3.14 -7.51 12.52
CA LEU A 55 -4.44 -6.84 12.63
C LEU A 55 -5.54 -7.61 11.92
N CYS A 56 -6.78 -7.54 12.43
CA CYS A 56 -7.94 -7.97 11.68
C CYS A 56 -8.23 -7.00 10.53
N LYS A 57 -8.99 -7.45 9.53
CA LYS A 57 -9.38 -6.63 8.36
C LYS A 57 -9.93 -5.24 8.71
N ASN A 58 -10.78 -5.14 9.73
CA ASN A 58 -11.40 -3.87 10.13
C ASN A 58 -10.37 -2.91 10.74
N CYS A 59 -9.59 -3.38 11.72
CA CYS A 59 -8.53 -2.59 12.34
C CYS A 59 -7.43 -2.21 11.33
N HIS A 60 -7.11 -3.10 10.39
CA HIS A 60 -6.17 -2.81 9.31
C HIS A 60 -6.67 -1.67 8.44
N ALA A 61 -7.95 -1.71 8.04
CA ALA A 61 -8.55 -0.64 7.25
C ALA A 61 -8.61 0.71 7.99
N GLU A 62 -8.82 0.72 9.30
CA GLU A 62 -8.83 1.97 10.09
C GLU A 62 -7.48 2.69 10.13
N LEU A 63 -6.36 1.96 9.99
CA LEU A 63 -5.01 2.54 10.06
C LEU A 63 -4.50 3.03 8.70
N HIS A 64 -5.11 2.57 7.61
CA HIS A 64 -4.85 3.17 6.30
C HIS A 64 -5.69 4.44 6.20
N PRO A 65 -5.09 5.63 5.96
CA PRO A 65 -5.88 6.81 5.66
C PRO A 65 -6.84 6.51 4.50
N LEU A 66 -8.05 7.04 4.55
CA LEU A 66 -9.08 6.78 3.54
C LEU A 66 -8.53 6.93 2.12
N THR A 67 -7.67 7.93 1.91
CA THR A 67 -6.96 8.17 0.65
C THR A 67 -6.20 6.95 0.15
N THR A 68 -5.38 6.28 0.97
CA THR A 68 -4.66 5.06 0.59
C THR A 68 -5.58 3.86 0.39
N ILE A 69 -6.66 3.71 1.17
CA ILE A 69 -7.61 2.60 1.00
C ILE A 69 -8.27 2.60 -0.38
N TRP A 70 -8.69 3.77 -0.86
CA TRP A 70 -9.34 3.88 -2.18
C TRP A 70 -8.35 3.53 -3.28
N TRP A 71 -7.12 4.04 -3.23
CA TRP A 71 -6.10 3.75 -4.23
C TRP A 71 -5.63 2.29 -4.20
N ASP A 72 -5.41 1.70 -3.02
CA ASP A 72 -4.94 0.32 -2.88
C ASP A 72 -6.02 -0.68 -3.32
N ARG A 73 -7.28 -0.49 -2.93
CA ARG A 73 -8.39 -1.35 -3.41
C ARG A 73 -8.62 -1.21 -4.91
N LEU A 74 -8.52 0.01 -5.45
CA LEU A 74 -8.65 0.22 -6.89
C LEU A 74 -7.47 -0.40 -7.64
N ALA A 75 -6.26 -0.32 -7.10
CA ALA A 75 -5.05 -0.89 -7.69
C ALA A 75 -5.07 -2.42 -7.71
N GLU A 76 -5.54 -3.06 -6.63
CA GLU A 76 -5.75 -4.52 -6.59
C GLU A 76 -6.83 -4.97 -7.58
N LYS A 77 -7.93 -4.23 -7.68
CA LYS A 77 -9.07 -4.60 -8.51
C LYS A 77 -8.88 -4.28 -10.01
N HIS A 78 -8.07 -3.26 -10.34
CA HIS A 78 -7.89 -2.75 -11.70
C HIS A 78 -6.44 -2.33 -12.01
N PRO A 79 -5.49 -3.30 -12.14
CA PRO A 79 -4.07 -3.00 -12.29
C PRO A 79 -3.71 -2.22 -13.56
N THR A 80 -4.48 -2.36 -14.64
CA THR A 80 -4.26 -1.68 -15.93
C THR A 80 -4.67 -0.21 -15.90
N MET A 81 -5.67 0.15 -15.08
CA MET A 81 -6.14 1.53 -14.95
C MET A 81 -5.03 2.43 -14.37
N ASN A 82 -4.22 1.91 -13.45
CA ASN A 82 -3.08 2.64 -12.87
C ASN A 82 -2.03 3.05 -13.91
N LEU A 83 -1.78 2.21 -14.91
CA LEU A 83 -0.81 2.51 -15.96
C LEU A 83 -1.38 3.58 -16.92
N ILE A 84 -2.65 3.43 -17.32
CA ILE A 84 -3.33 4.38 -18.20
C ILE A 84 -3.42 5.77 -17.55
N PHE A 85 -3.80 5.84 -16.28
CA PHE A 85 -3.84 7.12 -15.54
C PHE A 85 -2.47 7.78 -15.40
N ARG A 86 -1.40 7.00 -15.13
CA ARG A 86 -0.02 7.53 -15.07
C ARG A 86 0.45 8.07 -16.42
N ILE A 87 0.17 7.36 -17.51
CA ILE A 87 0.49 7.83 -18.88
C ILE A 87 -0.29 9.12 -19.17
N ALA A 88 -1.59 9.18 -18.85
CA ALA A 88 -2.41 10.36 -19.06
C ALA A 88 -1.90 11.58 -18.27
N GLN A 89 -1.47 11.41 -17.01
CA GLN A 89 -0.87 12.48 -16.22
C GLN A 89 0.44 12.98 -16.81
N ILE A 90 1.34 12.07 -17.24
CA ILE A 90 2.60 12.44 -17.88
C ILE A 90 2.34 13.22 -19.17
N LEU A 91 1.43 12.75 -20.02
CA LEU A 91 1.05 13.44 -21.25
C LEU A 91 0.47 14.84 -20.98
N PHE A 92 -0.34 14.98 -19.92
CA PHE A 92 -0.88 16.27 -19.49
C PHE A 92 0.22 17.24 -19.03
N PHE A 93 1.19 16.76 -18.23
CA PHE A 93 2.32 17.59 -17.81
C PHE A 93 3.25 17.96 -18.97
N LEU A 94 3.50 17.05 -19.91
CA LEU A 94 4.27 17.33 -21.12
C LEU A 94 3.57 18.36 -22.01
N PHE A 95 2.23 18.30 -22.09
CA PHE A 95 1.43 19.29 -22.81
C PHE A 95 1.50 20.67 -22.15
N ILE A 96 1.35 20.76 -20.83
CA ILE A 96 1.50 22.03 -20.09
C ILE A 96 2.91 22.60 -20.25
N LEU A 97 3.94 21.76 -20.10
CA LEU A 97 5.33 22.19 -20.27
C LEU A 97 5.59 22.71 -21.69
N TRP A 98 5.05 22.02 -22.70
CA TRP A 98 5.11 22.48 -24.09
C TRP A 98 4.40 23.82 -24.29
N MET A 99 3.23 24.03 -23.68
CA MET A 99 2.52 25.33 -23.73
C MET A 99 3.35 26.45 -23.12
N ILE A 100 4.00 26.21 -21.97
CA ILE A 100 4.85 27.19 -21.28
C ILE A 100 6.10 27.51 -22.12
N ILE A 101 6.78 26.49 -22.64
CA ILE A 101 7.97 26.68 -23.49
C ILE A 101 7.61 27.47 -24.75
N ARG A 102 6.46 27.16 -25.37
CA ARG A 102 5.95 27.85 -26.55
C ARG A 102 5.62 29.32 -26.26
N SER A 103 5.13 29.66 -25.06
CA SER A 103 4.77 31.03 -24.70
C SER A 103 5.95 31.89 -24.23
N VAL A 104 7.15 31.32 -24.07
CA VAL A 104 8.37 32.04 -23.68
C VAL A 104 9.33 32.22 -24.88
N LEU A 105 9.20 31.38 -25.91
CA LEU A 105 10.01 31.43 -27.13
C LEU A 105 9.37 32.27 -28.28
N PHE A 106 8.21 32.88 -28.03
CA PHE A 106 7.49 33.84 -28.88
C PHE A 106 6.88 34.92 -27.99
#